data_AF-A0A932TWR7-F1
#
_entry.id   AF-A0A932TWR7-F1
#
_cell.length_a   1.000
_cell.length_b   1.000
_cell.length_c   1.000
_cell.angle_alpha   90.00
_cell.angle_beta   90.00
_cell.angle_gamma   90.00
#
_symmetry.space_group_name_H-M   'P 1'
#
loop_
_entity.id
_entity.type
_entity.pdbx_description
1 polymer ?
#
loop_
_entity_poly.entity_id
_entity_poly.type
_entity_poly.pdbx_seq_one_letter_code
_entity_poly.pdbx_strand_id
1 'polypeptide(L)' 'MEVRSFTIQTADRSRFTFTARGDVGFTASHLREHMLVAERVKVTYVKEREGLRALRVEDAP' A
#
# COMPACT_ATOMS: atom_id res chain seq x y z
N MET A 1 -14.60 -4.01 1.71
CA MET A 1 -14.31 -3.06 0.61
C MET A 1 -12.87 -3.28 0.17
N GLU A 2 -12.67 -3.55 -1.12
CA GLU A 2 -11.35 -3.69 -1.72
C GLU A 2 -10.65 -2.33 -1.81
N VAL A 3 -9.33 -2.33 -1.66
CA VAL A 3 -8.51 -1.13 -1.82
C VAL A 3 -8.31 -0.89 -3.31
N ARG A 4 -8.72 0.29 -3.80
CA ARG A 4 -8.48 0.69 -5.21
C ARG A 4 -7.15 1.41 -5.39
N SER A 5 -6.79 2.22 -4.40
CA SER A 5 -5.54 2.95 -4.36
C SER A 5 -5.18 3.33 -2.93
N PHE A 6 -3.90 3.47 -2.65
CA PHE A 6 -3.38 3.95 -1.37
C PHE A 6 -2.04 4.66 -1.58
N THR A 7 -1.67 5.50 -0.61
CA THR A 7 -0.41 6.25 -0.64
C THR A 7 0.42 5.87 0.58
N ILE A 8 1.69 5.56 0.36
CA ILE A 8 2.68 5.33 1.41
C ILE A 8 3.65 6.50 1.43
N GLN A 9 3.98 6.94 2.64
CA GLN A 9 5.07 7.86 2.88
C GLN A 9 6.26 7.11 3.47
N THR A 10 7.42 7.23 2.84
CA THR A 10 8.69 6.67 3.31
C THR A 10 9.35 7.58 4.35
N ALA A 11 10.39 7.07 5.02
CA ALA A 11 11.10 7.81 6.08
C ALA A 11 11.75 9.11 5.58
N ASP A 12 12.20 9.15 4.33
CA ASP A 12 12.70 10.33 3.62
C ASP A 12 11.60 11.31 3.19
N ARG A 13 10.35 11.08 3.61
CA ARG A 13 9.14 11.83 3.24
C ARG A 13 8.72 11.71 1.78
N SER A 14 9.35 10.83 0.99
CA SER A 14 8.87 10.52 -0.36
C SER A 14 7.49 9.87 -0.29
N ARG A 15 6.62 10.18 -1.26
CA ARG A 15 5.25 9.64 -1.32
C ARG A 15 5.07 8.82 -2.58
N PHE A 16 4.55 7.61 -2.40
CA PHE A 16 4.27 6.67 -3.48
C PHE A 16 2.80 6.30 -3.48
N THR A 17 2.11 6.56 -4.59
CA THR A 17 0.73 6.16 -4.78
C THR A 17 0.67 4.87 -5.58
N PHE A 18 0.00 3.88 -5.01
CA PHE A 18 -0.21 2.57 -5.61
C PHE A 18 -1.67 2.42 -6.00
N THR A 19 -1.89 1.80 -7.15
CA THR A 19 -3.19 1.25 -7.54
C THR A 19 -3.22 -0.25 -7.23
N ALA A 20 -4.39 -0.78 -6.92
CA ALA A 20 -4.61 -2.20 -6.71
C ALA A 20 -5.74 -2.69 -7.62
N ARG A 21 -5.55 -3.86 -8.21
CA ARG A 21 -6.54 -4.53 -9.05
C ARG A 21 -6.92 -5.85 -8.37
N GLY A 22 -7.98 -5.82 -7.58
CA GLY A 22 -8.42 -6.94 -6.74
C GLY A 22 -7.73 -6.97 -5.38
N ASP A 23 -7.79 -8.13 -4.73
CA ASP A 23 -7.21 -8.34 -3.41
C ASP A 23 -5.67 -8.33 -3.45
N VAL A 24 -5.06 -7.52 -2.59
CA VAL A 24 -3.61 -7.39 -2.41
C VAL A 24 -3.15 -7.91 -1.05
N GLY A 25 -4.00 -8.64 -0.33
CA GLY A 25 -3.75 -9.16 1.02
C GLY A 25 -4.10 -8.16 2.13
N PHE A 26 -4.59 -6.98 1.78
CA PHE A 26 -5.00 -5.93 2.71
C PHE A 26 -6.37 -5.38 2.38
N THR A 27 -7.21 -5.27 3.42
CA THR A 27 -8.49 -4.57 3.32
C THR A 27 -8.30 -3.08 3.63
N ALA A 28 -9.24 -2.25 3.21
CA ALA A 28 -9.23 -0.83 3.57
C ALA A 28 -9.27 -0.61 5.09
N SER A 29 -9.91 -1.51 5.85
CA SER A 29 -9.94 -1.45 7.32
C SER A 29 -8.57 -1.73 7.92
N HIS A 30 -7.88 -2.80 7.46
CA HIS A 30 -6.53 -3.12 7.90
C HIS A 30 -5.58 -1.95 7.65
N LEU A 31 -5.56 -1.38 6.44
CA LEU A 31 -4.71 -0.22 6.14
C LEU A 31 -4.97 0.97 7.07
N ARG A 32 -6.23 1.21 7.46
CA ARG A 32 -6.56 2.29 8.41
C ARG A 32 -6.00 2.00 9.80
N GLU A 33 -6.03 0.75 10.26
CA GLU A 33 -5.44 0.36 11.55
C GLU A 33 -3.94 0.65 11.54
N HIS A 34 -3.20 0.20 10.51
CA HIS A 34 -1.77 0.51 10.38
C HIS A 34 -1.48 2.02 10.35
N MET A 35 -2.35 2.82 9.71
CA MET A 35 -2.21 4.27 9.70
C MET A 35 -2.40 4.90 11.09
N LEU A 36 -3.27 4.34 11.93
CA LEU A 36 -3.54 4.86 13.28
C LEU A 36 -2.35 4.62 14.23
N VAL A 37 -1.71 3.46 14.12
CA VAL A 37 -0.57 3.07 14.97
C VAL A 37 0.79 3.38 14.34
N ALA A 38 0.81 3.96 13.13
CA ALA A 38 2.01 4.24 12.34
C ALA A 38 2.90 3.00 12.12
N GLU A 39 2.28 1.84 11.98
CA GLU A 39 2.98 0.59 11.70
C GLU A 39 3.48 0.55 10.25
N ARG A 40 4.64 -0.08 10.07
CA ARG A 40 5.26 -0.20 8.74
C ARG A 40 4.61 -1.33 7.96
N VAL A 41 4.54 -1.13 6.65
CA VAL A 41 4.11 -2.16 5.70
C VAL A 41 5.16 -2.32 4.62
N LYS A 42 5.22 -3.53 4.05
CA LYS A 42 6.02 -3.86 2.87
C LYS A 42 5.08 -4.04 1.69
N VAL A 43 5.41 -3.39 0.58
CA VAL A 43 4.62 -3.47 -0.65
C VAL A 43 5.44 -4.11 -1.74
N THR A 44 4.95 -5.23 -2.25
CA THR A 44 5.42 -5.82 -3.50
C THR A 44 4.63 -5.19 -4.64
N TYR A 45 5.32 -4.55 -5.58
CA TYR A 45 4.69 -3.79 -6.66
C TYR A 45 5.39 -4.02 -8.00
N VAL A 46 4.69 -3.67 -9.08
CA VAL A 46 5.26 -3.52 -10.41
C VAL A 46 5.15 -2.06 -10.86
N LYS A 47 6.20 -1.55 -11.50
CA LYS A 47 6.17 -0.23 -12.14
C LYS A 47 5.65 -0.40 -13.57
N GLU A 48 4.51 0.22 -13.86
CA GLU A 48 3.88 0.25 -15.18
C GLU A 48 4.09 1.63 -15.82
N ARG A 49 3.73 1.78 -17.10
CA ARG A 49 3.83 3.09 -17.78
C ARG A 49 3.01 4.18 -17.10
N GLU A 50 1.87 3.82 -16.51
CA GLU A 50 0.91 4.76 -15.92
C GLU A 50 1.08 4.94 -14.41
N GLY A 51 1.99 4.20 -13.75
CA GLY A 51 2.21 4.33 -12.32
C GLY A 51 2.69 3.05 -11.64
N LEU A 52 2.42 2.96 -10.33
CA LEU A 52 2.78 1.80 -9.52
C LEU A 52 1.53 0.97 -9.25
N ARG A 53 1.60 -0.33 -9.55
CA ARG A 53 0.54 -1.29 -9.23
C ARG A 53 1.01 -2.21 -8.12
N ALA A 54 0.29 -2.17 -6.99
CA ALA A 54 0.51 -3.09 -5.88
C ALA A 54 0.05 -4.51 -6.27
N LEU A 55 0.88 -5.48 -5.95
CA LEU A 55 0.62 -6.91 -6.10
C LEU A 55 0.34 -7.57 -4.76
N ARG A 56 1.05 -7.12 -3.72
CA ARG A 56 0.89 -7.62 -2.34
C ARG A 56 1.28 -6.56 -1.34
N VAL A 57 0.53 -6.45 -0.27
CA VAL A 57 0.88 -5.67 0.93
C VAL A 57 0.99 -6.65 2.09
N GLU A 58 2.01 -6.49 2.92
CA GLU A 58 2.28 -7.32 4.10
C GLU A 58 2.81 -6.44 5.23
N ASP A 59 2.67 -6.90 6.47
CA ASP A 59 3.27 -6.24 7.63
C ASP A 59 4.79 -6.22 7.48
N ALA A 60 5.41 -5.09 7.80
CA ALA A 60 6.86 -5.01 7.86
C ALA A 60 7.33 -5.17 9.32
N PRO A 61 8.37 -5.99 9.57
CA PRO A 61 8.99 -6.11 10.90
C PRO A 61 9.69 -4.83 11.36
#